data_AF-A0A645EPD4-F1
#
_entry.id   AF-A0A645EPD4-F1
#
_cell.length_a   1.000
_cell.length_b   1.000
_cell.length_c   1.000
_cell.angle_alpha   90.00
_cell.angle_beta   90.00
_cell.angle_gamma   90.00
#
_symmetry.space_group_name_H-M   'P 1'
#
loop_
_entity.id
_entity.type
_entity.pdbx_description
1 polymer ?
#
loop_
_entity_poly.entity_id
_entity_poly.type
_entity_poly.pdbx_seq_one_letter_code
_entity_poly.pdbx_strand_id
1 'polypeptide(L)' 'MSEKIAPTIVVPMHYKDEYSTLNIGPLQPFLDKLKGYERVDCGSEVTLEAGKLKRGVYVFTF' A
#
# COMPACT_ATOMS: atom_id res chain seq x y z
N MET A 1 -26.25 1.22 -3.40
CA MET A 1 -25.27 0.12 -3.32
C MET A 1 -23.89 0.74 -3.53
N SER A 2 -22.92 0.52 -2.64
CA SER A 2 -21.55 1.04 -2.83
C SER A 2 -20.90 0.28 -3.99
N GLU A 3 -20.54 0.99 -5.06
CA GLU A 3 -19.73 0.43 -6.13
C GLU A 3 -18.37 0.04 -5.54
N LYS A 4 -18.05 -1.26 -5.59
CA LYS A 4 -16.73 -1.73 -5.20
C LYS A 4 -15.74 -1.32 -6.28
N ILE A 5 -15.00 -0.25 -6.02
CA ILE A 5 -13.85 0.13 -6.85
C ILE A 5 -12.76 -0.94 -6.66
N ALA A 6 -12.29 -1.51 -7.77
CA ALA A 6 -11.17 -2.44 -7.78
C ALA A 6 -9.92 -1.68 -8.25
N PRO A 7 -9.16 -1.04 -7.35
CA PRO A 7 -8.00 -0.24 -7.73
C PRO A 7 -6.97 -1.09 -8.46
N THR A 8 -6.31 -0.51 -9.46
CA THR A 8 -5.16 -1.14 -10.12
C THR A 8 -3.95 -1.14 -9.20
N ILE A 9 -3.76 -0.06 -8.45
CA ILE A 9 -2.64 0.12 -7.52
C ILE A 9 -3.16 0.50 -6.15
N VAL A 10 -2.59 -0.09 -5.10
CA VAL A 10 -2.86 0.30 -3.71
C VAL A 10 -1.57 0.74 -3.03
N VAL A 11 -1.64 1.89 -2.36
CA VAL A 11 -0.56 2.40 -1.51
C VAL A 11 -1.12 2.54 -0.09
N PRO A 12 -0.86 1.59 0.83
CA PRO A 12 -1.31 1.72 2.21
C PRO A 12 -0.55 2.86 2.89
N MET A 13 -1.28 3.68 3.64
CA MET A 13 -0.76 4.84 4.39
C MET A 13 -1.33 4.83 5.80
N HIS A 14 -0.73 5.62 6.70
CA HIS A 14 -1.16 5.76 8.10
C HIS A 14 -1.41 4.41 8.79
N TYR A 15 -0.41 3.53 8.73
CA TYR A 15 -0.36 2.31 9.53
C TYR A 15 0.63 2.51 10.67
N LYS A 16 0.56 1.65 11.70
CA LYS A 16 1.42 1.76 12.87
C LYS A 16 2.90 1.55 12.51
N ASP A 17 3.71 2.53 12.87
CA ASP A 17 5.18 2.46 12.87
C ASP A 17 5.72 2.46 14.33
N GLU A 18 7.05 2.46 14.49
CA GLU A 18 7.70 2.47 15.81
C GLU A 18 7.58 3.80 16.57
N TYR A 19 7.27 4.89 15.87
CA TYR A 19 7.19 6.25 16.42
C TYR A 19 5.75 6.69 16.76
N SER A 20 4.74 5.96 16.26
CA SER A 20 3.35 6.33 16.38
C SER A 20 2.78 6.03 17.76
N THR A 21 2.35 7.09 18.45
CA THR A 21 1.60 7.02 19.72
C THR A 21 0.09 6.89 19.51
N LEU A 22 -0.38 7.00 18.27
CA LEU A 22 -1.79 6.91 17.92
C LEU A 22 -2.26 5.44 17.93
N ASN A 23 -3.54 5.23 18.26
CA ASN A 23 -4.15 3.90 18.23
C ASN A 23 -4.47 3.48 16.78
N ILE A 24 -3.43 3.23 15.99
CA ILE A 24 -3.48 2.82 14.59
C ILE A 24 -3.16 1.33 14.49
N GLY A 25 -3.83 0.63 13.57
CA GLY A 25 -3.60 -0.80 13.34
C GLY A 25 -2.25 -1.09 12.66
N PRO A 26 -1.70 -2.31 12.86
CA PRO A 26 -0.51 -2.74 12.15
C PRO A 26 -0.79 -2.95 10.65
N LEU A 27 0.26 -2.84 9.82
CA LEU A 27 0.16 -3.05 8.38
C LEU A 27 -0.02 -4.52 7.98
N GLN A 28 0.56 -5.46 8.73
CA GLN A 28 0.63 -6.87 8.34
C GLN A 28 -0.75 -7.52 8.03
N PRO A 29 -1.82 -7.31 8.83
CA PRO A 29 -3.13 -7.89 8.52
C PRO A 29 -3.76 -7.41 7.22
N PHE A 30 -3.35 -6.24 6.70
CA PHE A 30 -3.75 -5.78 5.38
C PHE A 30 -2.98 -6.53 4.29
N LEU A 31 -1.67 -6.74 4.47
CA LEU A 31 -0.81 -7.43 3.51
C LEU A 31 -1.15 -8.92 3.36
N ASP A 32 -1.55 -9.59 4.46
CA ASP A 32 -1.92 -11.02 4.46
C ASP A 32 -3.12 -11.34 3.55
N LYS A 33 -3.93 -10.32 3.22
CA LYS A 33 -5.09 -10.44 2.32
C LYS A 33 -4.72 -10.27 0.85
N LEU A 34 -3.48 -9.89 0.55
CA LEU A 34 -3.00 -9.61 -0.80
C LEU A 34 -2.29 -10.84 -1.38
N LYS A 35 -2.43 -11.05 -2.69
CA LYS A 35 -1.71 -12.11 -3.42
C LYS A 35 -0.23 -11.81 -3.63
N GLY A 36 0.21 -10.59 -3.33
CA GLY A 36 1.57 -10.11 -3.48
C GLY A 36 1.63 -8.58 -3.31
N TYR A 37 2.78 -8.08 -2.87
CA TYR A 37 3.06 -6.66 -2.75
C TYR A 37 4.54 -6.40 -3.01
N GLU A 38 4.86 -5.17 -3.41
CA GLU A 38 6.21 -4.66 -3.58
C GLU A 38 6.51 -3.70 -2.43
N ARG A 39 7.69 -3.83 -1.82
CA ARG A 39 8.18 -2.85 -0.84
C ARG A 39 9.04 -1.83 -1.57
N VAL A 40 8.85 -0.57 -1.19
CA VAL A 40 9.55 0.56 -1.75
C VAL A 40 10.12 1.37 -0.60
N ASP A 41 11.34 1.88 -0.75
CA ASP A 41 11.96 2.71 0.28
C ASP A 41 11.22 4.05 0.37
N CYS A 42 11.00 4.53 1.60
CA CYS A 42 10.40 5.84 1.81
C CYS A 42 11.19 6.95 1.10
N GLY A 43 10.49 7.86 0.43
CA GLY A 43 11.08 8.95 -0.35
C GLY A 43 11.46 8.56 -1.79
N SER A 44 11.32 7.28 -2.16
CA SER A 44 11.52 6.86 -3.55
C SER A 44 10.38 7.32 -4.45
N GLU A 45 10.71 7.58 -5.71
CA GLU A 45 9.72 7.86 -6.76
C GLU A 45 9.33 6.57 -7.47
N VAL A 46 8.03 6.34 -7.65
CA VAL A 46 7.49 5.25 -8.47
C VAL A 46 6.81 5.86 -9.68
N THR A 47 7.39 5.69 -10.87
CA THR A 47 6.80 6.18 -12.11
C THR A 47 5.73 5.21 -12.61
N LEU A 48 4.49 5.71 -12.75
CA LEU A 48 3.36 4.93 -13.24
C LEU A 48 3.12 5.24 -14.72
N GLU A 49 3.52 4.34 -15.62
CA GLU A 49 3.21 4.46 -17.05
C GLU A 49 1.81 3.93 -17.38
N ALA A 50 0.94 4.80 -17.90
CA ALA A 50 -0.38 4.42 -18.38
C ALA A 50 -0.27 3.32 -19.45
N GLY A 51 -0.95 2.19 -19.25
CA GLY A 51 -0.91 1.03 -20.15
C GLY A 51 0.13 -0.06 -19.79
N LYS A 52 1.06 0.20 -18.86
CA LYS A 52 2.00 -0.81 -18.32
C LYS A 52 1.79 -1.13 -16.84
N LEU A 53 0.76 -0.54 -16.21
CA LEU A 53 0.46 -0.76 -14.80
C LEU A 53 0.05 -2.22 -14.58
N LYS A 54 0.97 -3.00 -14.00
CA LYS A 54 0.62 -4.28 -13.40
C LYS A 54 -0.19 -3.98 -12.14
N ARG A 55 -1.27 -4.74 -11.92
CA ARG A 55 -2.00 -4.67 -10.66
C ARG A 55 -1.03 -4.97 -9.51
N GLY A 56 -0.98 -4.11 -8.50
CA GLY A 56 0.02 -4.23 -7.45
C GLY A 56 -0.26 -3.40 -6.21
N VAL A 57 0.40 -3.74 -5.12
CA VAL A 57 0.37 -2.96 -3.88
C VAL A 57 1.80 -2.52 -3.60
N TYR A 58 2.02 -1.20 -3.48
CA TYR A 58 3.31 -0.61 -3.17
C TYR A 58 3.31 -0.13 -1.73
N VAL A 59 4.20 -0.68 -0.93
CA VAL A 59 4.30 -0.40 0.50
C VAL A 59 5.55 0.44 0.73
N PHE A 60 5.37 1.71 1.08
CA PHE A 60 6.47 2.59 1.45
C PHE A 60 6.78 2.40 2.92
N THR A 61 7.91 1.79 3.25
CA THR A 61 8.34 1.56 4.63
C THR A 61 9.35 2.62 5.07
N PHE A 62 9.20 3.10 6.30
CA PHE A 62 10.12 4.01 6.97
C PHE A 62 11.18 3.22 7.74
#